data_AF-A0A0J6FGF2-F1
#
_entry.id   AF-A0A0J6FGF2-F1
#
_cell.length_a   1.000
_cell.length_b   1.000
_cell.length_c   1.000
_cell.angle_alpha   90.00
_cell.angle_beta   90.00
_cell.angle_gamma   90.00
#
_symmetry.space_group_name_H-M   'P 1'
#
loop_
_entity.id
_entity.type
_entity.pdbx_description
1 polymer ?
#
loop_
_entity_poly.entity_id
_entity_poly.type
_entity_poly.pdbx_seq_one_letter_code
_entity_poly.pdbx_strand_id
1 'polypeptide(L)' 'MKYKVGDIVPYRNTRSNIKHAKIISFETVDNGKIWFWGIDTVTGAKVWYPVHQSEKLDLQT' A
#
# COMPACT_ATOMS: atom_id res chain seq x y z
N MET A 1 -3.16 -12.91 -0.92
CA MET A 1 -3.59 -11.50 -0.78
C MET A 1 -4.48 -11.41 0.45
N LYS A 2 -3.98 -10.87 1.56
CA LYS A 2 -4.78 -10.67 2.78
C LYS A 2 -5.60 -9.37 2.74
N TYR A 3 -5.13 -8.39 1.97
CA TYR A 3 -5.73 -7.06 1.92
C TYR A 3 -6.97 -7.01 1.03
N LYS A 4 -7.90 -6.15 1.42
CA LYS A 4 -9.09 -5.77 0.66
C LYS A 4 -9.19 -4.24 0.53
N VAL A 5 -10.03 -3.79 -0.40
CA VAL A 5 -10.36 -2.36 -0.52
C VAL A 5 -10.97 -1.87 0.79
N GLY A 6 -10.52 -0.72 1.26
CA GLY A 6 -10.92 -0.13 2.54
C GLY A 6 -9.97 -0.42 3.71
N ASP A 7 -9.08 -1.41 3.59
CA ASP A 7 -8.07 -1.67 4.61
C ASP A 7 -7.05 -0.52 4.69
N ILE A 8 -6.56 -0.26 5.90
CA ILE A 8 -5.44 0.66 6.15
C ILE A 8 -4.18 -0.19 6.25
N VAL A 9 -3.24 0.03 5.35
CA VAL A 9 -2.03 -0.80 5.23
C VAL A 9 -0.76 0.05 5.25
N PRO A 10 0.37 -0.49 5.73
CA PRO A 10 1.63 0.24 5.75
C PRO A 10 2.24 0.37 4.37
N TYR A 11 2.89 1.49 4.08
CA TYR A 11 3.72 1.69 2.91
C TYR A 11 4.96 2.51 3.26
N ARG A 12 6.01 2.40 2.45
CA ARG A 12 7.24 3.18 2.62
C ARG A 12 7.21 4.37 1.67
N ASN A 13 7.26 5.59 2.21
CA ASN A 13 7.32 6.79 1.38
C ASN A 13 8.73 7.03 0.80
N THR A 14 8.88 8.05 -0.04
CA THR A 14 10.16 8.38 -0.70
C THR A 14 11.28 8.76 0.27
N ARG A 15 10.95 9.12 1.53
CA ARG A 15 11.91 9.39 2.61
C ARG A 15 12.19 8.16 3.48
N SER A 16 11.82 6.97 3.03
CA SER A 16 11.97 5.70 3.76
C SER A 16 11.17 5.59 5.06
N ASN A 17 10.23 6.51 5.33
CA ASN A 17 9.37 6.44 6.51
C ASN A 17 8.20 5.48 6.24
N ILE A 18 7.85 4.67 7.24
CA ILE A 18 6.63 3.87 7.22
C ILE A 18 5.45 4.79 7.51
N LYS A 19 4.47 4.78 6.60
CA LYS A 19 3.21 5.52 6.66
C LYS A 19 2.06 4.56 6.39
N HIS A 20 0.83 5.04 6.53
CA HIS A 20 -0.37 4.22 6.37
C HIS A 20 -1.26 4.79 5.28
N ALA A 21 -1.78 3.92 4.42
CA ALA A 21 -2.69 4.31 3.36
C ALA A 21 -3.93 3.42 3.38
N LYS A 22 -5.10 4.02 3.16
CA LYS A 22 -6.34 3.30 2.92
C LYS A 22 -6.40 2.84 1.47
N ILE A 23 -6.53 1.54 1.24
CA ILE A 23 -6.63 0.98 -0.12
C ILE A 23 -7.95 1.41 -0.76
N ILE A 24 -7.87 1.90 -1.99
CA ILE A 24 -9.02 2.28 -2.83
C ILE A 24 -9.26 1.31 -3.98
N SER A 25 -8.20 0.72 -4.54
CA SER A 25 -8.30 -0.29 -5.61
C SER A 25 -7.02 -1.09 -5.73
N PHE A 26 -7.09 -2.20 -6.46
CA PHE A 26 -5.94 -3.01 -6.83
C PHE A 26 -5.77 -3.00 -8.35
N GLU A 27 -4.52 -3.12 -8.77
CA GLU A 27 -4.14 -3.20 -10.17
C GLU A 27 -3.04 -4.24 -10.34
N THR A 28 -3.23 -5.14 -11.30
CA THR A 28 -2.19 -6.07 -11.73
C THR A 28 -1.34 -5.36 -12.76
N VAL A 29 -0.09 -5.08 -12.41
CA VAL A 29 0.87 -4.46 -13.32
C VAL A 29 1.66 -5.52 -14.09
N ASP A 30 2.42 -5.09 -15.09
CA ASP A 30 3.32 -5.96 -15.85
C ASP A 30 4.16 -6.84 -14.92
N ASN A 31 4.38 -8.09 -15.33
CA ASN A 31 5.03 -9.15 -14.55
C ASN A 31 4.13 -9.81 -13.47
N GLY A 32 2.80 -9.65 -13.55
CA GLY A 32 1.82 -10.33 -12.68
C GLY A 32 1.84 -9.89 -11.22
N LYS A 33 2.53 -8.77 -10.93
CA LYS A 33 2.62 -8.21 -9.57
C LYS A 33 1.40 -7.35 -9.31
N ILE A 34 0.89 -7.40 -8.08
CA ILE A 34 -0.26 -6.60 -7.70
C ILE A 34 0.19 -5.37 -6.92
N TRP A 35 -0.30 -4.21 -7.36
CA TRP A 35 -0.14 -2.93 -6.70
C TRP A 35 -1.50 -2.47 -6.19
N PHE A 36 -1.49 -1.63 -5.17
CA PHE A 36 -2.70 -0.97 -4.73
C PHE A 36 -2.59 0.53 -5.00
N TRP A 37 -3.72 1.10 -5.37
CA TRP A 37 -3.95 2.53 -5.20
C TRP A 37 -4.52 2.74 -3.81
N GLY A 38 -4.02 3.77 -3.12
CA GLY A 38 -4.47 4.14 -1.79
C GLY A 38 -4.44 5.64 -1.55
N ILE A 39 -4.97 6.03 -0.40
CA ILE A 39 -4.95 7.41 0.09
C ILE A 39 -4.23 7.38 1.44
N ASP A 40 -3.12 8.12 1.57
CA ASP A 40 -2.41 8.27 2.83
C ASP A 40 -3.34 8.85 3.90
N THR A 41 -3.39 8.21 5.07
CA THR A 41 -4.39 8.51 6.11
C THR A 41 -4.15 9.83 6.84
N VAL A 42 -2.97 10.44 6.67
CA VAL A 42 -2.60 11.70 7.32
C VAL A 42 -2.67 12.88 6.35
N THR A 43 -2.11 12.70 5.16
CA THR A 43 -1.90 13.76 4.16
C THR A 43 -2.94 13.77 3.06
N GLY A 44 -3.70 12.69 2.89
CA GLY A 44 -4.63 12.53 1.77
C GLY A 44 -3.95 12.32 0.41
N ALA A 45 -2.62 12.16 0.38
CA ALA A 45 -1.88 11.95 -0.85
C ALA A 45 -2.26 10.62 -1.50
N LYS A 46 -2.31 10.59 -2.84
CA LYS A 46 -2.48 9.35 -3.59
C LYS A 46 -1.22 8.51 -3.47
N VAL A 47 -1.40 7.24 -3.15
CA VAL A 47 -0.33 6.25 -3.01
C VAL A 47 -0.51 5.19 -4.07
N TRP A 48 0.57 4.86 -4.77
CA TRP A 48 0.66 3.72 -5.65
C TRP A 48 1.81 2.86 -5.17
N TYR A 49 1.50 1.67 -4.66
CA TYR A 49 2.48 0.88 -3.93
C TYR A 49 2.30 -0.64 -4.12
N PRO A 50 3.39 -1.41 -4.24
CA PRO A 50 3.32 -2.87 -4.38
C PRO A 50 2.78 -3.56 -3.12
N VAL A 51 1.76 -4.39 -3.29
CA VAL A 51 1.07 -5.10 -2.20
C VAL A 51 2.04 -5.98 -1.40
N HIS A 52 2.88 -6.76 -2.08
CA HIS A 52 3.85 -7.65 -1.45
C HIS A 52 4.90 -6.92 -0.58
N GLN A 53 5.20 -5.64 -0.86
CA GLN A 53 6.08 -4.87 0.02
C GLN A 53 5.33 -4.38 1.25
N SER A 54 4.08 -3.98 1.08
CA SER A 54 3.21 -3.60 2.20
C SER A 54 2.98 -4.78 3.16
N GLU A 55 2.71 -5.98 2.64
CA GLU A 55 2.59 -7.22 3.44
C GLU A 55 3.89 -7.51 4.24
N LYS A 56 5.07 -7.21 3.69
CA LYS A 56 6.34 -7.36 4.41
C LYS A 56 6.53 -6.34 5.53
N LEU A 57 6.04 -5.11 5.35
CA LEU A 57 6.11 -4.08 6.38
C LEU A 57 5.16 -4.41 7.54
N ASP A 58 3.97 -4.93 7.22
CA ASP A 58 2.95 -5.30 8.20
C ASP A 58 3.45 -6.41 9.14
N LEU A 59 4.18 -7.39 8.61
CA LEU A 59 4.82 -8.45 9.41
C LEU A 59 5.95 -7.98 10.33
N GLN A 60 6.43 -6.74 10.18
CA GLN A 60 7.50 -6.16 11.00
C GLN A 60 6.96 -5.24 12.11
N THR A 61 5.66 -5.00 12.14
CA THR A 61 4.93 -4.17 13.12
C THR A 61 4.06 -5.03 14.03
#